data_AF-A0A2A4G3G0-F1
#
_entry.id   AF-A0A2A4G3G0-F1
#
_cell.length_a   1.000
_cell.length_b   1.000
_cell.length_c   1.000
_cell.angle_alpha   90.00
_cell.angle_beta   90.00
_cell.angle_gamma   90.00
#
_symmetry.space_group_name_H-M   'P 1'
#
loop_
_entity.id
_entity.type
_entity.pdbx_description
1 polymer ?
#
loop_
_entity_poly.entity_id
_entity_poly.type
_entity_poly.pdbx_seq_one_letter_code
_entity_poly.pdbx_strand_id
1 'polypeptide(L)'
;MKNLVLLITILGFTLGNAQNKHSITYKGSTGPGLGKKIVFIASDHEYRGEETLPALARILAEHHGFECTVIWALDADGNIHPGSSNIAGFEALKEADLMVMFVRFADFPDTQMQHLNDYLERGGPVIGLRTSTHAFKNKENQTWNHYDFQYKGDKTTWKGGFGERILGETWVGHYGKNHEQSSLLILEESQKAHPILSGVTQPWVQCGGYRAWPIGPDLEVLALGRILNGMTPESPKDTSKREMPVVWTRTYSMDNGAKGKVFTTTHGASEDILNDDFRRLLINAHFWALGMEKAIKPNLNIDFVGPYTPSKFSFDGYKKGIKPEDLQDLKSPIMPLKQKATKE
;
A
#
# COMPACT_ATOMS: atom_id res chain seq x y z
N MET A 1 68.00 23.10 2.91
CA MET A 1 66.78 22.48 2.31
C MET A 1 66.13 21.61 3.37
N LYS A 2 65.07 22.10 4.03
CA LYS A 2 64.25 21.30 4.95
C LYS A 2 62.83 21.34 4.40
N ASN A 3 62.38 20.21 3.86
CA ASN A 3 61.04 20.06 3.30
C ASN A 3 60.02 19.96 4.44
N LEU A 4 59.13 20.95 4.51
CA LEU A 4 57.99 20.95 5.42
C LEU A 4 56.83 20.26 4.69
N VAL A 5 56.51 19.02 5.08
CA VAL A 5 55.34 18.29 4.60
C VAL A 5 54.15 18.72 5.44
N LEU A 6 53.22 19.45 4.82
CA LEU A 6 51.96 19.85 5.43
C LEU A 6 50.95 18.69 5.30
N LEU A 7 50.67 18.01 6.41
CA LEU A 7 49.62 16.99 6.48
C LEU A 7 48.25 17.69 6.59
N ILE A 8 47.50 17.73 5.48
CA ILE A 8 46.11 18.19 5.49
C ILE A 8 45.26 17.02 5.99
N THR A 9 44.76 17.13 7.23
CA THR A 9 43.83 16.16 7.81
C THR A 9 42.42 16.56 7.35
N ILE A 10 41.87 15.82 6.38
CA ILE A 10 40.47 15.99 5.97
C ILE A 10 39.61 15.31 7.04
N LEU A 11 39.02 16.10 7.95
CA LEU A 11 37.94 15.63 8.81
C LEU A 11 36.72 15.39 7.92
N GLY A 12 36.46 14.12 7.58
CA GLY A 12 35.20 13.71 6.99
C GLY A 12 34.10 13.84 8.03
N PHE A 13 33.30 14.90 7.94
CA PHE A 13 32.00 14.95 8.60
C PHE A 13 31.10 13.90 7.93
N THR A 14 30.93 12.75 8.56
CA THR A 14 29.78 11.90 8.28
C THR A 14 28.55 12.66 8.76
N LEU A 15 27.86 13.33 7.84
CA LEU A 15 26.46 13.72 8.02
C LEU A 15 25.70 12.43 8.32
N GLY A 16 25.47 12.15 9.60
CA GLY A 16 24.52 11.12 9.99
C GLY A 16 23.18 11.54 9.40
N ASN A 17 22.71 10.82 8.38
CA ASN A 17 21.33 10.93 7.95
C ASN A 17 20.47 10.62 9.18
N ALA A 18 19.88 11.64 9.79
CA ALA A 18 18.90 11.45 10.83
C ALA A 18 17.81 10.55 10.25
N GLN A 19 17.70 9.33 10.77
CA GLN A 19 16.70 8.38 10.31
C GLN A 19 15.32 9.03 10.47
N ASN A 20 14.57 9.11 9.38
CA ASN A 20 13.23 9.69 9.42
C ASN A 20 12.38 8.84 10.37
N LYS A 21 11.90 9.44 11.47
CA LYS A 21 11.13 8.74 12.49
C LYS A 21 9.82 8.12 11.97
N HIS A 22 9.34 8.54 10.81
CA HIS A 22 8.14 8.02 10.16
C HIS A 22 8.39 6.77 9.34
N SER A 23 9.64 6.36 9.09
CA SER A 23 9.92 5.32 8.12
C SER A 23 11.01 4.33 8.51
N ILE A 24 10.91 3.16 7.90
CA ILE A 24 11.90 2.09 7.95
C ILE A 24 12.15 1.62 6.53
N THR A 25 13.42 1.41 6.18
CA THR A 25 13.84 0.82 4.91
C THR A 25 14.37 -0.59 5.16
N TYR A 26 13.72 -1.57 4.54
CA TYR A 26 14.20 -2.95 4.45
C TYR A 26 14.99 -3.10 3.15
N LYS A 27 16.26 -3.49 3.24
CA LYS A 27 17.14 -3.63 2.08
C LYS A 27 17.26 -5.10 1.70
N GLY A 28 16.69 -5.48 0.56
CA GLY A 28 16.97 -6.76 -0.04
C GLY A 28 18.41 -6.85 -0.56
N SER A 29 19.03 -8.02 -0.41
CA SER A 29 20.42 -8.26 -0.82
C SER A 29 20.55 -9.09 -2.09
N THR A 30 19.53 -9.88 -2.43
CA THR A 30 19.54 -10.84 -3.53
C THR A 30 18.15 -11.02 -4.11
N GLY A 31 18.05 -11.24 -5.41
CA GLY A 31 16.79 -11.53 -6.09
C GLY A 31 16.51 -10.62 -7.27
N PRO A 32 15.42 -10.87 -8.01
CA PRO A 32 15.08 -10.12 -9.23
C PRO A 32 14.81 -8.62 -8.99
N GLY A 33 14.42 -8.23 -7.77
CA GLY A 33 14.12 -6.87 -7.36
C GLY A 33 15.33 -6.02 -6.97
N LEU A 34 16.55 -6.55 -7.06
CA LEU A 34 17.76 -5.81 -6.67
C LEU A 34 17.89 -4.51 -7.46
N GLY A 35 18.11 -3.41 -6.74
CA GLY A 35 18.22 -2.06 -7.31
C GLY A 35 16.89 -1.39 -7.61
N LYS A 36 15.75 -2.04 -7.32
CA LYS A 36 14.41 -1.45 -7.41
C LYS A 36 13.92 -0.97 -6.04
N LYS A 37 13.35 0.23 -6.01
CA LYS A 37 12.89 0.91 -4.80
C LYS A 37 11.37 0.98 -4.75
N ILE A 38 10.77 0.49 -3.67
CA ILE A 38 9.33 0.52 -3.45
C ILE A 38 9.05 1.35 -2.19
N VAL A 39 8.14 2.32 -2.28
CA VAL A 39 7.69 3.13 -1.15
C VAL A 39 6.25 2.76 -0.79
N PHE A 40 6.05 2.39 0.47
CA PHE A 40 4.76 2.01 1.05
C PHE A 40 4.28 3.12 1.99
N ILE A 41 3.03 3.55 1.83
CA ILE A 41 2.42 4.63 2.62
C ILE A 41 1.22 4.09 3.38
N ALA A 42 1.33 4.02 4.70
CA ALA A 42 0.30 3.50 5.59
C ALA A 42 -0.35 4.62 6.43
N SER A 43 -1.63 4.89 6.18
CA SER A 43 -2.46 5.72 7.07
C SER A 43 -3.95 5.42 6.87
N ASP A 44 -4.38 4.24 7.29
CA ASP A 44 -5.80 3.86 7.37
C ASP A 44 -6.19 3.51 8.81
N HIS A 45 -7.34 4.02 9.26
CA HIS A 45 -7.77 3.89 10.65
C HIS A 45 -8.58 2.63 10.97
N GLU A 46 -8.88 1.74 10.02
CA GLU A 46 -9.79 0.60 10.26
C GLU A 46 -9.18 -0.76 9.88
N TYR A 47 -8.69 -0.90 8.66
CA TYR A 47 -8.26 -2.13 7.98
C TYR A 47 -6.80 -2.51 8.21
N ARG A 48 -6.10 -1.78 9.08
CA ARG A 48 -4.76 -2.14 9.58
C ARG A 48 -3.68 -2.11 8.50
N GLY A 49 -3.68 -1.09 7.65
CA GLY A 49 -2.65 -0.89 6.63
C GLY A 49 -1.23 -0.78 7.21
N GLU A 50 -1.11 -0.31 8.45
CA GLU A 50 0.12 -0.30 9.21
C GLU A 50 0.68 -1.71 9.51
N GLU A 51 -0.13 -2.77 9.46
CA GLU A 51 0.31 -4.17 9.58
C GLU A 51 0.52 -4.81 8.19
N THR A 52 -0.42 -4.59 7.26
CA THR A 52 -0.36 -5.17 5.90
C THR A 52 0.89 -4.74 5.14
N LEU A 53 1.15 -3.42 5.07
CA LEU A 53 2.20 -2.89 4.21
C LEU A 53 3.62 -3.31 4.65
N PRO A 54 4.01 -3.26 5.95
CA PRO A 54 5.30 -3.80 6.33
C PRO A 54 5.40 -5.31 6.16
N ALA A 55 4.33 -6.08 6.34
CA ALA A 55 4.37 -7.52 6.05
C ALA A 55 4.73 -7.78 4.58
N LEU A 56 4.07 -7.09 3.63
CA LEU A 56 4.40 -7.19 2.20
C LEU A 56 5.81 -6.69 1.90
N ALA A 57 6.22 -5.56 2.48
CA ALA A 57 7.54 -4.98 2.28
C ALA A 57 8.66 -5.93 2.73
N ARG A 58 8.51 -6.62 3.87
CA ARG A 58 9.50 -7.59 4.33
C ARG A 58 9.59 -8.80 3.40
N ILE A 59 8.46 -9.32 2.91
CA ILE A 59 8.42 -10.41 1.91
C ILE A 59 9.19 -9.98 0.65
N LEU A 60 8.90 -8.81 0.12
CA LEU A 60 9.51 -8.28 -1.09
C LEU A 60 11.02 -8.01 -0.91
N ALA A 61 11.43 -7.45 0.23
CA ALA A 61 12.84 -7.21 0.50
C ALA A 61 13.62 -8.53 0.67
N GLU A 62 13.17 -9.40 1.58
CA GLU A 62 13.93 -10.59 1.97
C GLU A 62 13.93 -11.67 0.88
N HIS A 63 12.79 -11.94 0.25
CA HIS A 63 12.67 -13.04 -0.70
C HIS A 63 12.95 -12.63 -2.14
N HIS A 64 12.81 -11.34 -2.46
CA HIS A 64 12.85 -10.86 -3.85
C HIS A 64 13.88 -9.76 -4.10
N GLY A 65 14.55 -9.24 -3.06
CA GLY A 65 15.69 -8.35 -3.21
C GLY A 65 15.35 -6.87 -3.39
N PHE A 66 14.08 -6.47 -3.24
CA PHE A 66 13.68 -5.07 -3.35
C PHE A 66 14.21 -4.22 -2.20
N GLU A 67 14.45 -2.93 -2.44
CA GLU A 67 14.59 -1.94 -1.37
C GLU A 67 13.20 -1.39 -1.05
N CYS A 68 12.67 -1.70 0.14
CA CYS A 68 11.31 -1.33 0.52
C CYS A 68 11.33 -0.33 1.67
N THR A 69 10.87 0.89 1.43
CA THR A 69 10.68 1.91 2.48
C THR A 69 9.22 1.97 2.86
N VAL A 70 8.91 1.73 4.13
CA VAL A 70 7.55 1.84 4.68
C VAL A 70 7.45 3.10 5.51
N ILE A 71 6.40 3.89 5.27
CA ILE A 71 6.14 5.17 5.91
C ILE A 71 4.81 5.07 6.65
N TRP A 72 4.81 5.48 7.92
CA TRP A 72 3.63 5.51 8.78
C TRP A 72 3.27 6.92 9.22
N ALA A 73 1.97 7.17 9.36
CA ALA A 73 1.49 8.30 10.13
C ALA A 73 1.70 8.07 11.63
N LEU A 74 2.00 9.14 12.38
CA LEU A 74 2.35 9.09 13.79
C LEU A 74 1.46 9.98 14.67
N ASP A 75 1.39 9.67 15.95
CA ASP A 75 0.89 10.57 17.00
C ASP A 75 1.98 11.59 17.43
N ALA A 76 1.64 12.44 18.41
CA ALA A 76 2.56 13.45 18.95
C ALA A 76 3.78 12.84 19.67
N ASP A 77 3.64 11.64 20.22
CA ASP A 77 4.70 10.90 20.92
C ASP A 77 5.59 10.09 19.96
N GLY A 78 5.28 10.14 18.66
CA GLY A 78 5.99 9.43 17.60
C GLY A 78 5.66 7.94 17.53
N ASN A 79 4.54 7.50 18.10
CA ASN A 79 4.03 6.15 17.87
C ASN A 79 3.20 6.12 16.59
N ILE A 80 3.14 4.96 15.94
CA ILE A 80 2.30 4.71 14.78
C ILE A 80 0.84 4.97 15.15
N HIS A 81 0.22 5.87 14.41
CA HIS A 81 -1.17 6.29 14.58
C HIS A 81 -1.91 6.16 13.24
N PRO A 82 -2.56 5.02 13.00
CA PRO A 82 -3.23 4.75 11.74
C PRO A 82 -4.37 5.75 11.48
N GLY A 83 -4.41 6.32 10.27
CA GLY A 83 -5.38 7.34 9.86
C GLY A 83 -5.04 8.78 10.28
N SER A 84 -3.90 9.01 10.95
CA SER A 84 -3.38 10.36 11.17
C SER A 84 -2.87 10.98 9.87
N SER A 85 -2.96 12.31 9.77
CA SER A 85 -2.29 13.07 8.71
C SER A 85 -0.86 13.50 9.06
N ASN A 86 -0.41 13.30 10.31
CA ASN A 86 0.96 13.60 10.72
C ASN A 86 1.90 12.53 10.16
N ILE A 87 2.36 12.76 8.93
CA ILE A 87 3.23 11.87 8.17
C ILE A 87 4.36 12.69 7.53
N ALA A 88 5.55 12.09 7.39
CA ALA A 88 6.68 12.64 6.66
C ALA A 88 7.47 11.50 5.99
N GLY A 89 8.40 11.82 5.08
CA GLY A 89 9.23 10.82 4.39
C GLY A 89 8.93 10.65 2.91
N PHE A 90 8.00 11.42 2.35
CA PHE A 90 7.63 11.29 0.94
C PHE A 90 8.74 11.77 0.00
N GLU A 91 9.80 12.41 0.48
CA GLU A 91 11.01 12.66 -0.30
C GLU A 91 11.62 11.38 -0.89
N ALA A 92 11.38 10.22 -0.26
CA ALA A 92 11.76 8.90 -0.78
C ALA A 92 11.09 8.58 -2.13
N LEU A 93 9.92 9.18 -2.42
CA LEU A 93 9.23 9.03 -3.70
C LEU A 93 10.02 9.63 -4.87
N LYS A 94 11.00 10.50 -4.64
CA LYS A 94 11.84 11.03 -5.74
C LYS A 94 12.56 9.92 -6.49
N GLU A 95 13.04 8.91 -5.76
CA GLU A 95 13.86 7.82 -6.29
C GLU A 95 13.09 6.49 -6.40
N ALA A 96 11.81 6.46 -6.04
CA ALA A 96 11.02 5.24 -6.02
C ALA A 96 10.72 4.72 -7.45
N ASP A 97 10.77 3.41 -7.65
CA ASP A 97 10.24 2.77 -8.86
C ASP A 97 8.75 2.45 -8.75
N LEU A 98 8.21 2.34 -7.52
CA LEU A 98 6.81 2.02 -7.25
C LEU A 98 6.32 2.67 -5.94
N MET A 99 5.10 3.19 -5.96
CA MET A 99 4.37 3.67 -4.78
C MET A 99 3.20 2.73 -4.46
N VAL A 100 3.09 2.32 -3.21
CA VAL A 100 2.03 1.45 -2.67
C VAL A 100 1.28 2.21 -1.59
N MET A 101 -0.04 2.36 -1.75
CA MET A 101 -0.87 3.17 -0.86
C MET A 101 -1.93 2.34 -0.16
N PHE A 102 -1.99 2.52 1.16
CA PHE A 102 -3.09 2.10 2.02
C PHE A 102 -3.44 3.28 2.92
N VAL A 103 -4.19 4.22 2.37
CA VAL A 103 -4.48 5.52 2.99
C VAL A 103 -5.98 5.77 3.01
N ARG A 104 -6.47 6.42 4.06
CA ARG A 104 -7.87 6.82 4.20
C ARG A 104 -8.02 8.26 4.68
N PHE A 105 -8.85 9.03 3.98
CA PHE A 105 -9.32 10.36 4.41
C PHE A 105 -8.24 11.28 4.99
N ALA A 106 -7.04 11.22 4.41
CA ALA A 106 -5.91 12.02 4.82
C ALA A 106 -6.02 13.47 4.32
N ASP A 107 -5.40 14.35 5.08
CA ASP A 107 -5.08 15.73 4.71
C ASP A 107 -3.61 15.98 5.10
N PHE A 108 -2.70 15.40 4.32
CA PHE A 108 -1.28 15.42 4.61
C PHE A 108 -0.70 16.84 4.46
N PRO A 109 0.42 17.14 5.14
CA PRO A 109 1.10 18.43 4.97
C PRO A 109 1.44 18.71 3.51
N ASP A 110 1.35 19.98 3.09
CA ASP A 110 1.54 20.39 1.69
C ASP A 110 2.88 19.93 1.10
N THR A 111 3.93 19.88 1.91
CA THR A 111 5.25 19.40 1.47
C THR A 111 5.23 17.92 1.09
N GLN A 112 4.46 17.10 1.82
CA GLN A 112 4.30 15.68 1.49
C GLN A 112 3.40 15.53 0.26
N MET A 113 2.32 16.30 0.17
CA MET A 113 1.47 16.32 -1.02
C MET A 113 2.24 16.72 -2.28
N GLN A 114 3.19 17.66 -2.19
CA GLN A 114 4.06 18.03 -3.31
C GLN A 114 4.90 16.84 -3.78
N HIS A 115 5.58 16.12 -2.87
CA HIS A 115 6.36 14.93 -3.24
C HIS A 115 5.51 13.83 -3.90
N LEU A 116 4.27 13.64 -3.43
CA LEU A 116 3.32 12.72 -4.03
C LEU A 116 2.90 13.19 -5.44
N ASN A 117 2.62 14.49 -5.60
CA ASN A 117 2.28 15.05 -6.91
C ASN A 117 3.44 14.91 -7.90
N ASP A 118 4.67 15.22 -7.47
CA ASP A 118 5.88 15.08 -8.30
C ASP A 118 6.07 13.63 -8.77
N TYR A 119 5.80 12.65 -7.89
CA TYR A 119 5.81 11.22 -8.25
C TYR A 119 4.78 10.89 -9.34
N LEU A 120 3.58 11.44 -9.23
CA LEU A 120 2.53 11.18 -10.20
C LEU A 120 2.81 11.89 -11.53
N GLU A 121 3.31 13.12 -11.50
CA GLU A 121 3.69 13.94 -12.66
C GLU A 121 4.85 13.36 -13.47
N ARG A 122 5.67 12.48 -12.89
CA ARG A 122 6.64 11.67 -13.65
C ARG A 122 6.10 10.33 -14.16
N GLY A 123 4.83 10.03 -13.93
CA GLY A 123 4.18 8.80 -14.38
C GLY A 123 4.55 7.55 -13.57
N GLY A 124 4.94 7.70 -12.30
CA GLY A 124 5.31 6.56 -11.46
C GLY A 124 4.15 5.57 -11.27
N PRO A 125 4.40 4.25 -11.30
CA PRO A 125 3.33 3.26 -11.14
C PRO A 125 2.75 3.27 -9.72
N VAL A 126 1.48 2.90 -9.56
CA VAL A 126 0.77 2.94 -8.27
C VAL A 126 0.09 1.61 -7.97
N ILE A 127 0.22 1.13 -6.74
CA ILE A 127 -0.63 0.07 -6.18
C ILE A 127 -1.53 0.72 -5.13
N GLY A 128 -2.84 0.70 -5.37
CA GLY A 128 -3.85 1.14 -4.41
C GLY A 128 -4.54 -0.06 -3.77
N LEU A 129 -4.37 -0.25 -2.46
CA LEU A 129 -5.20 -1.18 -1.71
C LEU A 129 -6.43 -0.43 -1.21
N ARG A 130 -7.43 -1.16 -0.70
CA ARG A 130 -8.35 -0.60 0.29
C ARG A 130 -7.50 0.23 1.26
N THR A 131 -7.80 1.45 1.62
CA THR A 131 -8.95 2.32 1.35
C THR A 131 -8.63 3.45 0.37
N SER A 132 -7.57 3.28 -0.43
CA SER A 132 -6.95 4.37 -1.19
C SER A 132 -7.82 4.96 -2.31
N THR A 133 -8.93 4.31 -2.68
CA THR A 133 -9.98 4.94 -3.53
C THR A 133 -10.55 6.21 -2.91
N HIS A 134 -10.38 6.40 -1.61
CA HIS A 134 -10.69 7.64 -0.89
C HIS A 134 -9.56 8.00 0.05
N ALA A 135 -8.34 8.00 -0.49
CA ALA A 135 -7.13 8.34 0.24
C ALA A 135 -7.21 9.73 0.87
N PHE A 136 -7.78 10.73 0.21
CA PHE A 136 -7.74 12.12 0.66
C PHE A 136 -9.12 12.69 0.97
N LYS A 137 -9.20 13.42 2.10
CA LYS A 137 -10.34 14.23 2.52
C LYS A 137 -9.83 15.63 2.87
N ASN A 138 -9.42 16.36 1.84
CA ASN A 138 -8.68 17.61 1.92
C ASN A 138 -9.37 18.74 1.16
N LYS A 139 -10.71 18.71 1.07
CA LYS A 139 -11.53 19.73 0.40
C LYS A 139 -11.16 21.18 0.78
N GLU A 140 -10.81 21.43 2.04
CA GLU A 140 -10.47 22.76 2.55
C GLU A 140 -9.00 23.16 2.29
N ASN A 141 -8.17 22.24 1.78
CA ASN A 141 -6.78 22.52 1.42
C ASN A 141 -6.73 23.40 0.16
N GLN A 142 -6.09 24.57 0.26
CA GLN A 142 -6.09 25.58 -0.80
C GLN A 142 -5.36 25.14 -2.08
N THR A 143 -4.35 24.28 -1.95
CA THR A 143 -3.51 23.82 -3.07
C THR A 143 -3.97 22.45 -3.59
N TRP A 144 -4.34 21.55 -2.69
CA TRP A 144 -4.51 20.12 -2.97
C TRP A 144 -5.96 19.64 -2.95
N ASN A 145 -6.96 20.52 -2.80
CA ASN A 145 -8.39 20.12 -2.77
C ASN A 145 -8.85 19.24 -3.93
N HIS A 146 -8.20 19.30 -5.09
CA HIS A 146 -8.51 18.46 -6.25
C HIS A 146 -8.18 16.98 -6.07
N TYR A 147 -7.40 16.63 -5.04
CA TYR A 147 -7.18 15.24 -4.63
C TYR A 147 -8.33 14.68 -3.78
N ASP A 148 -9.21 15.54 -3.23
CA ASP A 148 -10.31 15.14 -2.36
C ASP A 148 -11.21 14.12 -3.04
N PHE A 149 -11.53 13.03 -2.35
CA PHE A 149 -12.29 11.91 -2.90
C PHE A 149 -13.67 12.32 -3.46
N GLN A 150 -14.21 13.47 -3.08
CA GLN A 150 -15.48 14.01 -3.58
C GLN A 150 -15.31 15.25 -4.46
N TYR A 151 -14.12 15.47 -5.03
CA TYR A 151 -13.86 16.65 -5.81
C TYR A 151 -14.83 16.81 -6.99
N LYS A 152 -15.44 17.99 -7.07
CA LYS A 152 -16.41 18.43 -8.09
C LYS A 152 -16.14 19.88 -8.55
N GLY A 153 -14.90 20.35 -8.40
CA GLY A 153 -14.50 21.71 -8.78
C GLY A 153 -14.09 21.83 -10.24
N ASP A 154 -13.48 22.97 -10.58
CA ASP A 154 -13.19 23.39 -11.96
C ASP A 154 -12.13 22.53 -12.67
N LYS A 155 -11.25 21.83 -11.93
CA LYS A 155 -10.30 20.86 -12.52
C LYS A 155 -11.04 19.57 -12.89
N THR A 156 -11.83 19.60 -13.96
CA THR A 156 -12.73 18.50 -14.34
C THR A 156 -12.02 17.15 -14.57
N THR A 157 -10.73 17.15 -14.94
CA THR A 157 -9.90 15.95 -15.05
C THR A 157 -9.68 15.24 -13.71
N TRP A 158 -9.91 15.92 -12.60
CA TRP A 158 -9.81 15.43 -11.22
C TRP A 158 -11.17 15.17 -10.57
N LYS A 159 -12.25 15.09 -11.35
CA LYS A 159 -13.56 14.66 -10.83
C LYS A 159 -13.42 13.35 -10.06
N GLY A 160 -14.00 13.29 -8.86
CA GLY A 160 -13.87 12.12 -7.96
C GLY A 160 -12.50 12.01 -7.27
N GLY A 161 -11.64 13.01 -7.40
CA GLY A 161 -10.37 13.13 -6.70
C GLY A 161 -9.29 12.17 -7.18
N PHE A 162 -8.31 11.94 -6.31
CA PHE A 162 -7.23 10.98 -6.53
C PHE A 162 -7.74 9.58 -6.87
N GLY A 163 -8.78 9.10 -6.18
CA GLY A 163 -9.33 7.76 -6.38
C GLY A 163 -9.80 7.54 -7.81
N GLU A 164 -10.72 8.37 -8.30
CA GLU A 164 -11.21 8.24 -9.68
C GLU A 164 -10.10 8.56 -10.69
N ARG A 165 -9.32 9.63 -10.48
CA ARG A 165 -8.27 10.07 -11.41
C ARG A 165 -7.18 9.04 -11.60
N ILE A 166 -6.61 8.53 -10.51
CA ILE A 166 -5.45 7.63 -10.52
C ILE A 166 -5.90 6.18 -10.45
N LEU A 167 -6.70 5.80 -9.46
CA LEU A 167 -7.08 4.40 -9.22
C LEU A 167 -8.23 3.93 -10.11
N GLY A 168 -8.99 4.84 -10.71
CA GLY A 168 -10.12 4.54 -11.58
C GLY A 168 -11.46 4.44 -10.84
N GLU A 169 -11.49 4.63 -9.53
CA GLU A 169 -12.74 4.64 -8.76
C GLU A 169 -12.56 5.44 -7.46
N THR A 170 -13.60 6.16 -7.06
CA THR A 170 -13.70 6.84 -5.77
C THR A 170 -14.55 6.06 -4.77
N TRP A 171 -14.72 6.57 -3.55
CA TRP A 171 -15.61 5.94 -2.58
C TRP A 171 -17.08 6.05 -2.98
N VAL A 172 -17.69 4.89 -3.27
CA VAL A 172 -19.13 4.79 -3.51
C VAL A 172 -19.88 4.30 -2.28
N GLY A 173 -19.42 3.22 -1.64
CA GLY A 173 -20.06 2.67 -0.46
C GLY A 173 -19.71 1.21 -0.16
N HIS A 174 -20.02 0.80 1.06
CA HIS A 174 -19.90 -0.60 1.46
C HIS A 174 -20.86 -1.49 0.68
N TYR A 175 -20.43 -2.72 0.41
CA TYR A 175 -21.28 -3.70 -0.27
C TYR A 175 -21.57 -4.92 0.59
N GLY A 176 -20.59 -5.46 1.31
CA GLY A 176 -20.74 -6.47 2.36
C GLY A 176 -20.40 -5.92 3.73
N LYS A 177 -20.93 -6.59 4.76
CA LYS A 177 -20.78 -6.19 6.15
C LYS A 177 -19.53 -6.80 6.77
N ASN A 178 -18.61 -5.96 7.21
CA ASN A 178 -17.38 -6.38 7.89
C ASN A 178 -17.68 -7.32 9.07
N HIS A 179 -16.84 -8.34 9.25
CA HIS A 179 -16.91 -9.37 10.31
C HIS A 179 -18.15 -10.29 10.31
N GLU A 180 -19.08 -10.09 9.40
CA GLU A 180 -20.25 -10.96 9.21
C GLU A 180 -20.24 -11.57 7.81
N GLN A 181 -19.72 -10.82 6.83
CA GLN A 181 -19.60 -11.24 5.44
C GLN A 181 -18.15 -11.09 4.97
N SER A 182 -17.67 -12.16 4.34
CA SER A 182 -16.38 -12.22 3.65
C SER A 182 -16.58 -12.13 2.13
N SER A 183 -15.49 -12.07 1.37
CA SER A 183 -15.53 -12.07 -0.09
C SER A 183 -14.69 -13.19 -0.68
N LEU A 184 -15.28 -13.95 -1.60
CA LEU A 184 -14.56 -14.81 -2.52
C LEU A 184 -14.24 -14.02 -3.79
N LEU A 185 -12.98 -14.00 -4.21
CA LEU A 185 -12.56 -13.33 -5.45
C LEU A 185 -12.69 -14.32 -6.61
N ILE A 186 -13.68 -14.09 -7.44
CA ILE A 186 -13.91 -14.82 -8.69
C ILE A 186 -13.01 -14.23 -9.75
N LEU A 187 -12.01 -14.99 -10.18
CA LEU A 187 -11.08 -14.57 -11.23
C LEU A 187 -11.81 -14.46 -12.56
N GLU A 188 -11.57 -13.37 -13.28
CA GLU A 188 -12.18 -13.14 -14.59
C GLU A 188 -11.61 -14.12 -15.62
N GLU A 189 -12.48 -14.91 -16.26
CA GLU A 189 -12.09 -15.97 -17.20
C GLU A 189 -11.23 -15.43 -18.36
N SER A 190 -11.60 -14.26 -18.89
CA SER A 190 -10.90 -13.57 -19.97
C SER A 190 -9.49 -13.10 -19.57
N GLN A 191 -9.20 -13.04 -18.27
CA GLN A 191 -7.95 -12.53 -17.70
C GLN A 191 -7.05 -13.61 -17.10
N LYS A 192 -7.40 -14.90 -17.25
CA LYS A 192 -6.60 -16.02 -16.69
C LYS A 192 -5.11 -16.02 -17.06
N ALA A 193 -4.77 -15.49 -18.23
CA ALA A 193 -3.40 -15.38 -18.71
C ALA A 193 -2.65 -14.14 -18.16
N HIS A 194 -3.34 -13.23 -17.47
CA HIS A 194 -2.75 -12.02 -16.94
C HIS A 194 -1.67 -12.37 -15.89
N PRO A 195 -0.45 -11.81 -15.97
CA PRO A 195 0.67 -12.21 -15.11
C PRO A 195 0.37 -12.13 -13.60
N ILE A 196 -0.45 -11.16 -13.18
CA ILE A 196 -0.87 -11.02 -11.77
C ILE A 196 -1.59 -12.26 -11.24
N LEU A 197 -2.32 -12.99 -12.09
CA LEU A 197 -3.08 -14.19 -11.69
C LEU A 197 -2.23 -15.47 -11.71
N SER A 198 -0.93 -15.38 -11.99
CA SER A 198 -0.04 -16.54 -12.02
C SER A 198 0.04 -17.23 -10.65
N GLY A 199 -0.41 -18.48 -10.58
CA GLY A 199 -0.44 -19.29 -9.35
C GLY A 199 -1.56 -18.91 -8.36
N VAL A 200 -2.47 -18.02 -8.74
CA VAL A 200 -3.62 -17.61 -7.94
C VAL A 200 -4.83 -18.45 -8.37
N THR A 201 -5.52 -19.10 -7.44
CA THR A 201 -6.62 -20.02 -7.77
C THR A 201 -7.98 -19.56 -7.23
N GLN A 202 -8.10 -19.39 -5.93
CA GLN A 202 -9.33 -19.05 -5.22
C GLN A 202 -9.03 -18.10 -4.05
N PRO A 203 -8.69 -16.83 -4.33
CA PRO A 203 -8.45 -15.86 -3.27
C PRO A 203 -9.73 -15.63 -2.46
N TRP A 204 -9.57 -15.64 -1.15
CA TRP A 204 -10.64 -15.34 -0.20
C TRP A 204 -10.15 -14.33 0.83
N VAL A 205 -11.00 -13.37 1.16
CA VAL A 205 -10.66 -12.23 2.01
C VAL A 205 -11.76 -12.00 3.04
N GLN A 206 -11.39 -11.48 4.20
CA GLN A 206 -12.24 -11.39 5.38
C GLN A 206 -13.09 -10.12 5.42
N CYS A 207 -12.74 -9.08 4.64
CA CYS A 207 -13.53 -7.85 4.56
C CYS A 207 -14.61 -7.90 3.47
N GLY A 208 -15.80 -7.34 3.77
CA GLY A 208 -17.01 -7.46 2.95
C GLY A 208 -17.05 -6.68 1.62
N GLY A 209 -15.93 -6.13 1.13
CA GLY A 209 -15.87 -5.48 -0.19
C GLY A 209 -16.67 -4.17 -0.35
N TYR A 210 -16.52 -3.55 -1.52
CA TYR A 210 -17.07 -2.24 -1.88
C TYR A 210 -17.96 -2.31 -3.12
N ARG A 211 -18.83 -1.31 -3.26
CA ARG A 211 -19.39 -0.97 -4.57
C ARG A 211 -18.29 -0.29 -5.37
N ALA A 212 -18.02 -0.78 -6.56
CA ALA A 212 -17.02 -0.23 -7.46
C ALA A 212 -17.40 -0.47 -8.93
N TRP A 213 -17.12 0.52 -9.77
CA TRP A 213 -17.26 0.55 -11.22
C TRP A 213 -16.05 1.27 -11.80
N PRO A 214 -14.88 0.62 -11.79
CA PRO A 214 -13.66 1.27 -12.19
C PRO A 214 -13.75 1.76 -13.64
N ILE A 215 -13.11 2.90 -13.90
CA ILE A 215 -13.02 3.56 -15.20
C ILE A 215 -11.57 3.89 -15.54
N GLY A 216 -11.28 4.01 -16.83
CA GLY A 216 -10.00 4.48 -17.32
C GLY A 216 -9.54 3.76 -18.58
N PRO A 217 -8.47 4.27 -19.22
CA PRO A 217 -7.84 3.59 -20.33
C PRO A 217 -7.16 2.29 -19.87
N ASP A 218 -7.14 1.31 -20.78
CA ASP A 218 -6.52 0.00 -20.57
C ASP A 218 -7.04 -0.72 -19.31
N LEU A 219 -8.30 -0.45 -18.93
CA LEU A 219 -8.91 -1.05 -17.76
C LEU A 219 -9.10 -2.55 -17.98
N GLU A 220 -8.50 -3.35 -17.10
CA GLU A 220 -8.72 -4.78 -17.02
C GLU A 220 -9.20 -5.15 -15.62
N VAL A 221 -10.43 -5.65 -15.51
CA VAL A 221 -10.93 -6.23 -14.26
C VAL A 221 -10.39 -7.65 -14.18
N LEU A 222 -9.63 -7.97 -13.13
CA LEU A 222 -8.99 -9.27 -12.96
C LEU A 222 -9.78 -10.20 -12.04
N ALA A 223 -10.57 -9.64 -11.11
CA ALA A 223 -11.44 -10.42 -10.25
C ALA A 223 -12.68 -9.62 -9.82
N LEU A 224 -13.79 -10.35 -9.68
CA LEU A 224 -15.03 -9.89 -9.07
C LEU A 224 -15.18 -10.45 -7.65
N GLY A 225 -15.67 -9.64 -6.73
CA GLY A 225 -15.96 -10.02 -5.35
C GLY A 225 -17.36 -10.59 -5.25
N ARG A 226 -17.45 -11.88 -4.88
CA ARG A 226 -18.68 -12.53 -4.45
C ARG A 226 -18.78 -12.46 -2.93
N ILE A 227 -19.80 -11.76 -2.44
CA ILE A 227 -20.05 -11.66 -1.00
C ILE A 227 -20.57 -13.00 -0.47
N LEU A 228 -20.02 -13.46 0.65
CA LEU A 228 -20.45 -14.67 1.36
C LEU A 228 -21.13 -14.29 2.68
N ASN A 229 -22.17 -15.04 3.05
CA ASN A 229 -22.87 -14.94 4.33
C ASN A 229 -22.14 -15.78 5.39
N GLY A 230 -20.96 -15.30 5.79
CA GLY A 230 -20.12 -15.91 6.81
C GLY A 230 -18.64 -15.56 6.61
N MET A 231 -17.81 -16.03 7.54
CA MET A 231 -16.39 -15.70 7.63
C MET A 231 -15.50 -16.90 7.25
N THR A 232 -15.98 -17.78 6.38
CA THR A 232 -15.20 -18.88 5.81
C THR A 232 -15.34 -18.90 4.27
N PRO A 233 -14.37 -19.46 3.53
CA PRO A 233 -14.45 -19.60 2.07
C PRO A 233 -15.66 -20.42 1.58
N GLU A 234 -16.16 -21.34 2.40
CA GLU A 234 -17.28 -22.24 2.08
C GLU A 234 -18.65 -21.64 2.45
N SER A 235 -18.66 -20.45 3.07
CA SER A 235 -19.89 -19.76 3.45
C SER A 235 -20.79 -19.52 2.23
N PRO A 236 -22.12 -19.64 2.37
CA PRO A 236 -23.03 -19.51 1.22
C PRO A 236 -22.98 -18.10 0.64
N LYS A 237 -23.04 -17.99 -0.69
CA LYS A 237 -23.08 -16.67 -1.36
C LYS A 237 -24.30 -15.85 -0.92
N ASP A 238 -24.15 -14.55 -0.79
CA ASP A 238 -25.26 -13.62 -0.61
C ASP A 238 -26.00 -13.45 -1.94
N THR A 239 -27.10 -14.17 -2.12
CA THR A 239 -27.90 -14.16 -3.36
C THR A 239 -28.61 -12.83 -3.64
N SER A 240 -28.64 -11.90 -2.68
CA SER A 240 -29.20 -10.56 -2.87
C SER A 240 -28.22 -9.59 -3.54
N LYS A 241 -26.94 -9.99 -3.67
CA LYS A 241 -25.85 -9.16 -4.15
C LYS A 241 -25.27 -9.73 -5.44
N ARG A 242 -25.06 -8.85 -6.42
CA ARG A 242 -24.29 -9.18 -7.62
C ARG A 242 -22.80 -9.08 -7.33
N GLU A 243 -22.00 -9.76 -8.12
CA GLU A 243 -20.55 -9.66 -8.02
C GLU A 243 -20.09 -8.25 -8.49
N MET A 244 -19.10 -7.69 -7.82
CA MET A 244 -18.56 -6.34 -8.11
C MET A 244 -17.07 -6.42 -8.44
N PRO A 245 -16.51 -5.57 -9.31
CA PRO A 245 -15.07 -5.46 -9.49
C PRO A 245 -14.34 -5.19 -8.16
N VAL A 246 -13.33 -6.00 -7.85
CA VAL A 246 -12.53 -5.86 -6.62
C VAL A 246 -11.03 -5.93 -6.84
N VAL A 247 -10.58 -6.33 -8.03
CA VAL A 247 -9.19 -6.25 -8.48
C VAL A 247 -9.20 -5.78 -9.93
N TRP A 248 -8.47 -4.71 -10.23
CA TRP A 248 -8.31 -4.22 -11.60
C TRP A 248 -6.96 -3.55 -11.82
N THR A 249 -6.56 -3.48 -13.09
CA THR A 249 -5.44 -2.68 -13.57
C THR A 249 -5.94 -1.60 -14.52
N ARG A 250 -5.18 -0.52 -14.66
CA ARG A 250 -5.42 0.53 -15.67
C ARG A 250 -4.18 1.39 -15.88
N THR A 251 -4.24 2.28 -16.85
CA THR A 251 -3.29 3.39 -16.99
C THR A 251 -3.92 4.70 -16.49
N TYR A 252 -3.15 5.55 -15.82
CA TYR A 252 -3.54 6.94 -15.56
C TYR A 252 -2.73 7.92 -16.41
N SER A 253 -3.20 9.15 -16.52
CA SER A 253 -2.48 10.23 -17.20
C SER A 253 -2.57 11.50 -16.39
N MET A 254 -1.46 12.23 -16.30
CA MET A 254 -1.39 13.56 -15.71
C MET A 254 -1.61 14.62 -16.77
N ASP A 255 -1.87 15.85 -16.33
CA ASP A 255 -2.16 16.97 -17.24
C ASP A 255 -0.93 17.36 -18.10
N ASN A 256 0.28 17.03 -17.64
CA ASN A 256 1.53 17.16 -18.41
C ASN A 256 1.76 16.02 -19.43
N GLY A 257 0.83 15.07 -19.54
CA GLY A 257 0.91 13.93 -20.47
C GLY A 257 1.65 12.70 -19.94
N ALA A 258 2.28 12.76 -18.76
CA ALA A 258 2.91 11.61 -18.13
C ALA A 258 1.87 10.51 -17.83
N LYS A 259 2.27 9.25 -17.93
CA LYS A 259 1.40 8.08 -17.73
C LYS A 259 2.04 7.09 -16.78
N GLY A 260 1.23 6.49 -15.91
CA GLY A 260 1.68 5.42 -15.02
C GLY A 260 0.70 4.25 -15.01
N LYS A 261 1.23 3.05 -14.77
CA LYS A 261 0.44 1.83 -14.56
C LYS A 261 -0.15 1.83 -13.15
N VAL A 262 -1.36 1.29 -13.02
CA VAL A 262 -2.04 1.16 -11.74
C VAL A 262 -2.57 -0.23 -11.57
N PHE A 263 -2.37 -0.78 -10.38
CA PHE A 263 -3.15 -1.91 -9.87
C PHE A 263 -3.95 -1.41 -8.67
N THR A 264 -5.22 -1.78 -8.62
CA THR A 264 -6.10 -1.43 -7.51
C THR A 264 -6.86 -2.65 -7.01
N THR A 265 -7.02 -2.75 -5.69
CA THR A 265 -7.98 -3.66 -5.08
C THR A 265 -8.80 -2.98 -4.00
N THR A 266 -10.06 -3.38 -3.82
CA THR A 266 -10.96 -2.91 -2.75
C THR A 266 -10.83 -3.72 -1.45
N HIS A 267 -9.83 -4.62 -1.41
CA HIS A 267 -9.43 -5.45 -0.28
C HIS A 267 -7.99 -5.13 0.14
N GLY A 268 -7.46 -5.84 1.15
CA GLY A 268 -6.11 -5.62 1.63
C GLY A 268 -5.98 -5.55 3.14
N ALA A 269 -7.07 -5.75 3.89
CA ALA A 269 -7.03 -5.70 5.35
C ALA A 269 -5.97 -6.67 5.91
N SER A 270 -5.44 -6.39 7.10
CA SER A 270 -4.37 -7.20 7.70
C SER A 270 -4.67 -8.70 7.73
N GLU A 271 -5.92 -9.07 7.98
CA GLU A 271 -6.40 -10.45 8.01
C GLU A 271 -6.61 -11.07 6.62
N ASP A 272 -6.77 -10.25 5.57
CA ASP A 272 -6.96 -10.72 4.19
C ASP A 272 -5.69 -11.39 3.65
N ILE A 273 -4.51 -10.88 4.01
CA ILE A 273 -3.24 -11.43 3.51
C ILE A 273 -2.82 -12.73 4.21
N LEU A 274 -3.61 -13.24 5.18
CA LEU A 274 -3.46 -14.60 5.69
C LEU A 274 -3.82 -15.65 4.63
N ASN A 275 -4.67 -15.30 3.67
CA ASN A 275 -4.96 -16.15 2.52
C ASN A 275 -3.80 -16.09 1.52
N ASP A 276 -3.19 -17.25 1.24
CA ASP A 276 -2.01 -17.36 0.39
C ASP A 276 -2.24 -16.88 -1.05
N ASP A 277 -3.42 -17.16 -1.61
CA ASP A 277 -3.77 -16.75 -2.97
C ASP A 277 -3.92 -15.23 -3.08
N PHE A 278 -4.55 -14.59 -2.09
CA PHE A 278 -4.65 -13.14 -2.05
C PHE A 278 -3.29 -12.50 -1.81
N ARG A 279 -2.47 -13.06 -0.91
CA ARG A 279 -1.09 -12.61 -0.69
C ARG A 279 -0.24 -12.74 -1.96
N ARG A 280 -0.34 -13.86 -2.69
CA ARG A 280 0.33 -14.08 -3.97
C ARG A 280 -0.10 -13.07 -5.03
N LEU A 281 -1.41 -12.81 -5.14
CA LEU A 281 -1.95 -11.80 -6.05
C LEU A 281 -1.32 -10.43 -5.79
N LEU A 282 -1.20 -10.01 -4.52
CA LEU A 282 -0.53 -8.76 -4.16
C LEU A 282 0.97 -8.78 -4.50
N ILE A 283 1.70 -9.86 -4.21
CA ILE A 283 3.12 -9.97 -4.57
C ILE A 283 3.31 -9.88 -6.10
N ASN A 284 2.51 -10.61 -6.88
CA ASN A 284 2.56 -10.55 -8.34
C ASN A 284 2.27 -9.14 -8.88
N ALA A 285 1.35 -8.39 -8.24
CA ALA A 285 1.03 -7.03 -8.62
C ALA A 285 2.24 -6.08 -8.51
N HIS A 286 3.13 -6.26 -7.53
CA HIS A 286 4.36 -5.46 -7.40
C HIS A 286 5.29 -5.68 -8.60
N PHE A 287 5.53 -6.94 -8.96
CA PHE A 287 6.33 -7.27 -10.14
C PHE A 287 5.71 -6.73 -11.43
N TRP A 288 4.39 -6.88 -11.62
CA TRP A 288 3.70 -6.39 -12.80
C TRP A 288 3.76 -4.85 -12.91
N ALA A 289 3.53 -4.14 -11.81
CA ALA A 289 3.56 -2.68 -11.78
C ALA A 289 4.96 -2.13 -12.13
N LEU A 290 6.00 -2.89 -11.79
CA LEU A 290 7.39 -2.58 -12.12
C LEU A 290 7.83 -3.05 -13.53
N GLY A 291 6.94 -3.64 -14.32
CA GLY A 291 7.27 -4.17 -15.65
C GLY A 291 8.20 -5.40 -15.61
N MET A 292 8.06 -6.20 -14.54
CA MET A 292 8.88 -7.38 -14.27
C MET A 292 8.08 -8.68 -14.45
N GLU A 293 7.15 -8.72 -15.41
CA GLU A 293 6.22 -9.83 -15.61
C GLU A 293 6.95 -11.16 -15.84
N LYS A 294 8.14 -11.14 -16.47
CA LYS A 294 8.99 -12.33 -16.68
C LYS A 294 9.49 -12.98 -15.39
N ALA A 295 9.61 -12.20 -14.31
CA ALA A 295 10.02 -12.67 -13.00
C ALA A 295 8.86 -13.28 -12.19
N ILE A 296 7.61 -13.05 -12.61
CA ILE A 296 6.45 -13.65 -11.96
C ILE A 296 6.44 -15.16 -12.24
N LYS A 297 6.33 -15.95 -11.17
CA LYS A 297 6.22 -17.41 -11.19
C LYS A 297 5.07 -17.87 -10.28
N PRO A 298 4.34 -18.94 -10.65
CA PRO A 298 3.27 -19.48 -9.82
C PRO A 298 3.71 -19.85 -8.39
N ASN A 299 5.00 -20.16 -8.22
CA ASN A 299 5.61 -20.59 -6.96
C ASN A 299 6.58 -19.55 -6.37
N LEU A 300 6.44 -18.25 -6.70
CA LEU A 300 7.20 -17.20 -6.00
C LEU A 300 7.02 -17.38 -4.48
N ASN A 301 8.11 -17.18 -3.73
CA ASN A 301 8.04 -17.26 -2.27
C ASN A 301 7.20 -16.09 -1.74
N ILE A 302 6.14 -16.41 -1.01
CA ILE A 302 5.22 -15.46 -0.41
C ILE A 302 5.16 -15.60 1.12
N ASP A 303 6.05 -16.40 1.70
CA ASP A 303 6.04 -16.70 3.12
C ASP A 303 6.31 -15.43 3.92
N PHE A 304 5.64 -15.28 5.06
CA PHE A 304 5.89 -14.13 5.93
C PHE A 304 7.33 -14.14 6.46
N VAL A 305 7.92 -12.95 6.50
CA VAL A 305 9.25 -12.72 7.08
C VAL A 305 9.07 -12.18 8.50
N GLY A 306 9.31 -13.06 9.46
CA GLY A 306 8.99 -12.85 10.87
C GLY A 306 7.54 -13.20 11.22
N PRO A 307 7.19 -13.25 12.51
CA PRO A 307 5.84 -13.60 12.93
C PRO A 307 4.80 -12.58 12.45
N TYR A 308 3.75 -13.07 11.78
CA TYR A 308 2.60 -12.26 11.37
C TYR A 308 1.33 -12.77 12.06
N THR A 309 0.90 -12.04 13.09
CA THR A 309 -0.37 -12.29 13.80
C THR A 309 -1.13 -10.97 13.80
N PRO A 310 -1.89 -10.70 12.72
CA PRO A 310 -2.55 -9.42 12.54
C PRO A 310 -3.59 -9.20 13.63
N SER A 311 -3.77 -7.95 14.05
CA SER A 311 -4.95 -7.61 14.83
C SER A 311 -6.21 -7.66 13.96
N LYS A 312 -7.35 -8.02 14.58
CA LYS A 312 -8.65 -7.99 13.92
C LYS A 312 -8.95 -6.57 13.49
N PHE A 313 -9.19 -6.36 12.20
CA PHE A 313 -9.44 -5.02 11.70
C PHE A 313 -10.71 -4.44 12.34
N SER A 314 -10.69 -3.16 12.70
CA SER A 314 -11.79 -2.46 13.39
C SER A 314 -11.36 -1.02 13.64
N PHE A 315 -12.32 -0.12 13.81
CA PHE A 315 -12.02 1.23 14.32
C PHE A 315 -11.38 1.13 15.72
N ASP A 316 -10.32 1.91 15.95
CA ASP A 316 -9.60 2.01 17.22
C ASP A 316 -8.96 0.71 17.78
N GLY A 317 -9.06 -0.41 17.05
CA GLY A 317 -8.49 -1.71 17.43
C GLY A 317 -7.00 -1.90 17.15
N TYR A 318 -6.28 -0.84 16.73
CA TYR A 318 -4.86 -0.91 16.42
C TYR A 318 -4.00 -1.11 17.68
N LYS A 319 -2.83 -1.73 17.50
CA LYS A 319 -1.85 -1.94 18.59
C LYS A 319 -1.17 -0.60 18.93
N LYS A 320 -1.17 -0.21 20.21
CA LYS A 320 -0.74 1.11 20.68
C LYS A 320 0.72 1.13 21.17
N GLY A 321 1.32 2.31 21.14
CA GLY A 321 2.65 2.58 21.73
C GLY A 321 3.84 2.05 20.92
N ILE A 322 3.61 1.68 19.66
CA ILE A 322 4.62 1.11 18.77
C ILE A 322 5.21 2.24 17.92
N LYS A 323 6.53 2.34 17.86
CA LYS A 323 7.27 3.29 17.00
C LYS A 323 7.74 2.56 15.74
N PRO A 324 7.96 3.26 14.61
CA PRO A 324 8.50 2.61 13.41
C PRO A 324 9.79 1.81 13.64
N GLU A 325 10.70 2.30 14.49
CA GLU A 325 11.93 1.60 14.87
C GLU A 325 11.70 0.20 15.48
N ASP A 326 10.56 -0.03 16.15
CA ASP A 326 10.19 -1.34 16.70
C ASP A 326 9.96 -2.39 15.59
N LEU A 327 9.77 -1.95 14.33
CA LEU A 327 9.60 -2.80 13.15
C LEU A 327 10.91 -2.99 12.35
N GLN A 328 12.05 -2.44 12.79
CA GLN A 328 13.31 -2.54 12.04
C GLN A 328 13.84 -3.98 11.91
N ASP A 329 13.67 -4.81 12.94
CA ASP A 329 14.11 -6.21 12.94
C ASP A 329 13.13 -7.09 12.15
N LEU A 330 13.62 -7.73 11.08
CA LEU A 330 12.84 -8.65 10.25
C LEU A 330 12.34 -9.89 11.00
N LYS A 331 13.00 -10.25 12.12
CA LYS A 331 12.60 -11.39 12.96
C LYS A 331 11.56 -11.01 14.01
N SER A 332 11.34 -9.71 14.26
CA SER A 332 10.33 -9.27 15.22
C SER A 332 8.92 -9.50 14.67
N PRO A 333 7.91 -9.75 15.54
CA PRO A 333 6.52 -9.74 15.11
C PRO A 333 6.15 -8.42 14.44
N ILE A 334 5.33 -8.45 13.39
CA ILE A 334 4.73 -7.22 12.88
C ILE A 334 3.85 -6.59 13.95
N MET A 335 4.13 -5.32 14.27
CA MET A 335 3.56 -4.58 15.39
C MET A 335 3.71 -5.34 16.71
N PRO A 336 4.93 -5.41 17.28
CA PRO A 336 5.17 -6.14 18.52
C PRO A 336 4.48 -5.43 19.69
N LEU A 337 3.77 -6.19 20.52
CA LEU A 337 3.23 -5.64 21.77
C LEU A 337 4.39 -5.29 22.69
N LYS A 338 4.48 -4.01 23.12
CA LYS A 338 5.42 -3.65 24.18
C LYS A 338 4.98 -4.34 25.47
N GLN A 339 5.80 -5.24 25.99
CA GLN A 339 5.61 -5.75 27.34
C GLN A 339 5.57 -4.53 28.27
N LYS A 340 4.49 -4.37 29.05
CA LYS A 340 4.49 -3.39 30.13
C LYS A 340 5.69 -3.75 31.00
N ALA A 341 6.64 -2.82 31.14
CA ALA A 341 7.66 -2.95 32.16
C ALA A 341 6.93 -3.16 33.49
N THR A 342 7.06 -4.37 34.04
CA THR A 342 6.68 -4.63 35.42
C THR A 342 7.52 -3.67 36.24
N LYS A 343 6.87 -2.63 36.80
CA LYS A 343 7.47 -1.84 37.86
C LYS A 343 7.69 -2.81 39.01
N GLU A 344 8.95 -3.13 39.30
CA GLU A 344 9.37 -3.73 40.56
C GLU A 344 9.07 -2.78 41.73
#